data_AF-A0A946AUI8-F1
#
_entry.id   AF-A0A946AUI8-F1
#
_cell.length_a   1.000
_cell.length_b   1.000
_cell.length_c   1.000
_cell.angle_alpha   90.00
_cell.angle_beta   90.00
_cell.angle_gamma   90.00
#
_symmetry.space_group_name_H-M   'P 1'
#
loop_
_entity.id
_entity.type
_entity.pdbx_description
1 polymer ?
#
loop_
_entity_poly.entity_id
_entity_poly.type
_entity_poly.pdbx_seq_one_letter_code
_entity_poly.pdbx_strand_id
1 'polypeptide(L)'
;MNNTLNVMGGLIVGSFLFLITINYMVENIEDFESRPLPTPKQLSIASSHNPIIKVVATSRKEWTLVDFSTKKTYRVKDIEKERDKINQRPWDIGFQRTKIITNGGTTNPQGRVSLKNLGPVDFDSITTIPTDGYTKDAKSYGKIINKGIVDWYLYRTRTHNIESQKNVYVVQMAEGGYLKMKILNYYCIRKESECKSIMCSRQDAACYSIEHTFSDNEKKFPINIANANSSLTHEKEIIN
;
A
#
# COMPACT_ATOMS: atom_id res chain seq x y z
N MET A 1 -52.08 -16.46 -38.91
CA MET A 1 -50.85 -15.75 -39.34
C MET A 1 -50.81 -14.27 -38.93
N ASN A 2 -51.86 -13.69 -38.33
CA ASN A 2 -51.87 -12.26 -37.93
C ASN A 2 -51.18 -11.96 -36.59
N ASN A 3 -51.12 -12.92 -35.64
CA ASN A 3 -50.55 -12.62 -34.31
C ASN A 3 -49.04 -12.35 -34.35
N THR A 4 -48.27 -13.12 -35.12
CA THR A 4 -46.82 -12.94 -35.19
C THR A 4 -46.43 -11.61 -35.84
N LEU A 5 -47.16 -11.19 -36.88
CA LEU A 5 -46.92 -9.93 -37.56
C LEU A 5 -47.27 -8.72 -36.67
N ASN A 6 -48.34 -8.82 -35.88
CA ASN A 6 -48.74 -7.79 -34.93
C ASN A 6 -47.74 -7.67 -33.76
N VAL A 7 -47.23 -8.79 -33.25
CA VAL A 7 -46.20 -8.80 -32.20
C VAL A 7 -44.88 -8.21 -32.71
N MET A 8 -44.47 -8.59 -33.93
CA MET A 8 -43.25 -8.04 -34.53
C MET A 8 -43.38 -6.54 -34.82
N GLY A 9 -44.55 -6.10 -35.32
CA GLY A 9 -44.85 -4.68 -35.49
C GLY A 9 -44.81 -3.90 -34.18
N GLY A 10 -45.39 -4.45 -33.11
CA GLY A 10 -45.34 -3.85 -31.77
C GLY A 10 -43.91 -3.70 -31.23
N LEU A 11 -43.06 -4.71 -31.41
CA LEU A 11 -41.66 -4.67 -30.98
C LEU A 11 -40.84 -3.63 -31.76
N ILE A 12 -41.06 -3.50 -33.07
CA ILE A 12 -40.36 -2.50 -33.89
C ILE A 12 -40.75 -1.08 -33.46
N VAL A 13 -42.04 -0.83 -33.25
CA VAL A 13 -42.54 0.47 -32.77
C VAL A 13 -42.00 0.79 -31.37
N GLY A 14 -41.99 -0.19 -30.46
CA GLY A 14 -41.44 -0.03 -29.12
C GLY A 14 -39.93 0.29 -29.13
N SER A 15 -39.15 -0.39 -29.98
CA SER A 15 -37.72 -0.10 -30.13
C SER A 15 -37.47 1.31 -30.69
N PHE A 16 -38.27 1.74 -31.66
CA PHE A 16 -38.16 3.10 -32.21
C PHE A 16 -38.46 4.16 -31.15
N LEU A 17 -39.53 3.99 -30.37
CA LEU A 17 -39.88 4.90 -29.28
C LEU A 17 -38.78 4.95 -28.21
N PHE A 18 -38.21 3.80 -27.86
CA PHE A 18 -37.12 3.73 -26.89
C PHE A 18 -35.86 4.46 -27.38
N LEU A 19 -35.46 4.27 -28.64
CA LEU A 19 -34.30 4.93 -29.23
C LEU A 19 -34.50 6.44 -29.36
N ILE A 20 -35.70 6.88 -29.77
CA ILE A 20 -36.04 8.32 -29.81
C ILE A 20 -35.96 8.93 -28.41
N THR A 21 -36.46 8.22 -27.39
CA THR A 21 -36.42 8.68 -26.00
C THR A 21 -34.97 8.77 -25.49
N ILE A 22 -34.11 7.80 -25.81
CA ILE A 22 -32.68 7.87 -25.47
C ILE A 22 -32.03 9.05 -26.16
N ASN A 23 -32.27 9.27 -27.45
CA ASN A 23 -31.66 10.37 -28.18
C ASN A 23 -32.11 11.73 -27.62
N TYR A 24 -33.41 11.87 -27.32
CA TYR A 24 -33.95 13.04 -26.66
C TYR A 24 -33.34 13.25 -25.26
N MET A 25 -33.15 12.19 -24.47
CA MET A 25 -32.48 12.31 -23.18
C MET A 25 -30.99 12.65 -23.33
N VAL A 26 -30.27 12.10 -24.31
CA VAL A 26 -28.85 12.46 -24.56
C VAL A 26 -28.69 13.95 -24.88
N GLU A 27 -29.61 14.53 -25.64
CA GLU A 27 -29.58 15.95 -26.00
C GLU A 27 -30.06 16.88 -24.85
N ASN A 28 -30.80 16.35 -23.87
CA ASN A 28 -31.39 17.12 -22.76
C ASN A 28 -30.84 16.75 -21.38
N ILE A 29 -29.88 15.81 -21.30
CA ILE A 29 -29.05 15.65 -20.13
C ILE A 29 -28.17 16.88 -20.12
N GLU A 30 -28.44 17.81 -19.20
CA GLU A 30 -27.42 18.78 -18.82
C GLU A 30 -26.17 17.97 -18.53
N ASP A 31 -25.07 18.28 -19.23
CA ASP A 31 -23.76 17.81 -18.85
C ASP A 31 -23.57 18.28 -17.40
N PHE A 32 -23.94 17.41 -16.45
CA PHE A 32 -23.35 17.37 -15.16
C PHE A 32 -21.90 16.93 -15.42
N GLU A 33 -21.15 17.79 -16.10
CA GLU A 33 -19.71 17.85 -15.98
C GLU A 33 -19.48 17.70 -14.50
N SER A 34 -18.91 16.56 -14.13
CA SER A 34 -18.57 16.25 -12.77
C SER A 34 -17.88 17.48 -12.24
N ARG A 35 -18.53 18.23 -11.33
CA ARG A 35 -17.91 19.40 -10.71
C ARG A 35 -16.49 18.97 -10.40
N PRO A 36 -15.46 19.68 -10.90
CA PRO A 36 -14.10 19.24 -10.71
C PRO A 36 -13.98 18.96 -9.21
N LEU A 37 -13.64 17.69 -8.88
CA LEU A 37 -13.48 17.30 -7.48
C LEU A 37 -12.65 18.41 -6.84
N PRO A 38 -13.06 18.96 -5.69
CA PRO A 38 -12.29 20.00 -5.03
C PRO A 38 -10.85 19.54 -5.04
N THR A 39 -9.97 20.41 -5.55
CA THR A 39 -8.55 20.09 -5.79
C THR A 39 -8.09 19.28 -4.59
N PRO A 40 -7.65 18.02 -4.76
CA PRO A 40 -7.30 17.18 -3.63
C PRO A 40 -6.39 18.01 -2.75
N LYS A 41 -6.83 18.30 -1.51
CA LYS A 41 -6.07 19.13 -0.58
C LYS A 41 -4.66 18.60 -0.68
N GLN A 42 -3.77 19.41 -1.25
CA GLN A 42 -2.45 18.93 -1.64
C GLN A 42 -1.75 18.67 -0.32
N LEU A 43 -1.85 17.43 0.16
CA LEU A 43 -0.93 16.90 1.14
C LEU A 43 0.41 17.15 0.47
N SER A 44 1.10 18.16 0.98
CA SER A 44 2.45 18.49 0.58
C SER A 44 3.16 17.15 0.48
N ILE A 45 3.63 16.83 -0.72
CA ILE A 45 4.56 15.72 -0.89
C ILE A 45 5.77 16.20 -0.10
N ALA A 46 5.79 15.91 1.20
CA ALA A 46 6.99 16.02 2.00
C ALA A 46 7.98 15.16 1.25
N SER A 47 8.95 15.81 0.62
CA SER A 47 10.08 15.12 0.04
C SER A 47 10.68 14.34 1.20
N SER A 48 10.49 13.01 1.20
CA SER A 48 10.98 12.16 2.27
C SER A 48 12.50 12.28 2.30
N HIS A 49 13.03 12.90 3.35
CA HIS A 49 14.47 12.94 3.61
C HIS A 49 15.00 11.58 4.06
N ASN A 50 14.11 10.65 4.39
CA ASN A 50 14.44 9.29 4.79
C ASN A 50 14.74 8.42 3.56
N PRO A 51 15.66 7.44 3.68
CA PRO A 51 15.94 6.48 2.62
C PRO A 51 14.69 5.79 2.08
N ILE A 52 14.64 5.63 0.76
CA ILE A 52 13.59 4.86 0.07
C ILE A 52 14.22 3.60 -0.51
N ILE A 53 13.64 2.44 -0.18
CA ILE A 53 13.98 1.16 -0.81
C ILE A 53 12.89 0.79 -1.83
N LYS A 54 13.33 0.23 -2.97
CA LYS A 54 12.43 -0.35 -3.96
C LYS A 54 12.41 -1.87 -3.80
N VAL A 55 11.22 -2.47 -3.68
CA VAL A 55 11.06 -3.93 -3.54
C VAL A 55 10.26 -4.49 -4.70
N VAL A 56 10.89 -5.34 -5.51
CA VAL A 56 10.25 -5.97 -6.67
C VAL A 56 9.61 -7.30 -6.26
N ALA A 57 8.30 -7.32 -6.11
CA ALA A 57 7.48 -8.46 -5.72
C ALA A 57 6.39 -8.77 -6.77
N THR A 58 6.73 -8.56 -8.05
CA THR A 58 5.85 -8.70 -9.21
C THR A 58 5.34 -10.13 -9.41
N SER A 59 6.11 -11.14 -8.99
CA SER A 59 5.76 -12.55 -9.11
C SER A 59 4.52 -12.92 -8.27
N ARG A 60 3.66 -13.77 -8.84
CA ARG A 60 2.53 -14.38 -8.10
C ARG A 60 2.91 -15.71 -7.45
N LYS A 61 4.06 -16.27 -7.82
CA LYS A 61 4.50 -17.62 -7.41
C LYS A 61 5.70 -17.58 -6.48
N GLU A 62 6.27 -16.41 -6.26
CA GLU A 62 7.46 -16.22 -5.45
C GLU A 62 7.26 -15.09 -4.47
N TRP A 63 7.87 -15.23 -3.32
CA TRP A 63 8.07 -14.21 -2.31
C TRP A 63 9.42 -13.55 -2.53
N THR A 64 9.44 -12.23 -2.38
CA THR A 64 10.66 -11.43 -2.24
C THR A 64 10.83 -11.12 -0.77
N LEU A 65 11.80 -11.75 -0.12
CA LEU A 65 12.17 -11.51 1.27
C LEU A 65 13.23 -10.42 1.32
N VAL A 66 13.10 -9.46 2.22
CA VAL A 66 13.97 -8.29 2.32
C VAL A 66 14.60 -8.26 3.70
N ASP A 67 15.92 -8.21 3.73
CA ASP A 67 16.71 -7.77 4.89
C ASP A 67 16.90 -6.25 4.75
N PHE A 68 16.31 -5.48 5.65
CA PHE A 68 16.35 -4.02 5.58
C PHE A 68 17.68 -3.43 6.04
N SER A 69 18.44 -4.17 6.84
CA SER A 69 19.75 -3.72 7.32
C SER A 69 20.77 -3.69 6.17
N THR A 70 20.81 -4.77 5.37
CA THR A 70 21.74 -4.90 4.24
C THR A 70 21.12 -4.53 2.89
N LYS A 71 19.80 -4.32 2.85
CA LYS A 71 18.98 -4.14 1.63
C LYS A 71 19.04 -5.34 0.67
N LYS A 72 19.52 -6.49 1.13
CA LYS A 72 19.55 -7.72 0.33
C LYS A 72 18.16 -8.29 0.19
N THR A 73 17.90 -8.85 -0.99
CA THR A 73 16.63 -9.52 -1.28
C THR A 73 16.85 -10.98 -1.62
N TYR A 74 15.94 -11.83 -1.16
CA TYR A 74 15.98 -13.27 -1.39
C TYR A 74 14.66 -13.76 -1.99
N ARG A 75 14.73 -14.68 -2.95
CA ARG A 75 13.53 -15.28 -3.56
C ARG A 75 13.25 -16.66 -3.00
N VAL A 76 11.97 -16.93 -2.75
CA VAL A 76 11.44 -18.22 -2.27
C VAL A 76 10.11 -18.48 -2.97
N LYS A 77 9.86 -19.69 -3.45
CA LYS A 77 8.61 -20.03 -4.14
C LYS A 77 7.49 -20.30 -3.15
N ASP A 78 7.79 -21.09 -2.12
CA ASP A 78 6.81 -21.52 -1.13
C ASP A 78 7.41 -21.43 0.29
N ILE A 79 6.93 -20.44 1.05
CA ILE A 79 7.41 -20.16 2.42
C ILE A 79 7.07 -21.28 3.41
N GLU A 80 6.06 -22.12 3.14
CA GLU A 80 5.70 -23.22 4.03
C GLU A 80 6.55 -24.47 3.75
N LYS A 81 7.00 -24.65 2.50
CA LYS A 81 7.82 -25.81 2.09
C LYS A 81 9.32 -25.55 2.15
N GLU A 82 9.76 -24.31 1.96
CA GLU A 82 11.18 -23.96 1.91
C GLU A 82 11.67 -23.38 3.25
N ARG A 83 11.25 -23.98 4.38
CA ARG A 83 11.56 -23.50 5.74
C ARG A 83 13.05 -23.39 6.02
N ASP A 84 13.84 -24.36 5.56
CA ASP A 84 15.29 -24.33 5.77
C ASP A 84 15.94 -23.12 5.06
N LYS A 85 15.46 -22.76 3.88
CA LYS A 85 15.97 -21.61 3.12
C LYS A 85 15.63 -20.28 3.79
N ILE A 86 14.46 -20.16 4.42
CA ILE A 86 14.06 -18.93 5.11
C ILE A 86 14.75 -18.81 6.48
N ASN A 87 15.02 -19.92 7.17
CA ASN A 87 15.65 -19.93 8.49
C ASN A 87 17.14 -19.56 8.42
N GLN A 88 17.81 -19.86 7.30
CA GLN A 88 19.22 -19.54 7.08
C GLN A 88 19.48 -18.09 6.63
N ARG A 89 18.46 -17.24 6.59
CA ARG A 89 18.56 -15.88 6.03
C ARG A 89 18.07 -14.84 7.04
N PRO A 90 18.76 -13.68 7.19
CA PRO A 90 18.40 -12.63 8.14
C PRO A 90 17.31 -11.68 7.58
N TRP A 91 16.34 -12.21 6.84
CA TRP A 91 15.31 -11.36 6.24
C TRP A 91 14.31 -10.87 7.29
N ASP A 92 13.75 -9.68 7.10
CA ASP A 92 12.77 -9.09 8.02
C ASP A 92 11.34 -9.27 7.49
N ILE A 93 11.10 -8.81 6.26
CA ILE A 93 9.75 -8.70 5.68
C ILE A 93 9.71 -9.37 4.31
N GLY A 94 8.67 -10.17 4.08
CA GLY A 94 8.41 -10.86 2.82
C GLY A 94 7.25 -10.24 2.06
N PHE A 95 7.41 -10.08 0.76
CA PHE A 95 6.42 -9.49 -0.14
C PHE A 95 6.04 -10.45 -1.27
N GLN A 96 4.74 -10.64 -1.50
CA GLN A 96 4.21 -11.33 -2.68
C GLN A 96 2.94 -10.62 -3.15
N ARG A 97 3.01 -9.93 -4.30
CA ARG A 97 1.91 -9.06 -4.74
C ARG A 97 1.54 -8.12 -3.60
N THR A 98 0.28 -8.03 -3.17
CA THR A 98 -0.17 -7.21 -2.03
C THR A 98 0.01 -7.86 -0.67
N LYS A 99 0.44 -9.12 -0.61
CA LYS A 99 0.61 -9.84 0.66
C LYS A 99 1.96 -9.49 1.27
N ILE A 100 1.94 -9.26 2.58
CA ILE A 100 3.11 -8.96 3.38
C ILE A 100 3.14 -9.92 4.59
N ILE A 101 4.32 -10.51 4.83
CA ILE A 101 4.62 -11.43 5.93
C ILE A 101 5.87 -10.98 6.66
N THR A 102 6.06 -11.44 7.89
CA THR A 102 7.25 -11.17 8.70
C THR A 102 8.02 -12.45 8.97
N ASN A 103 9.32 -12.31 9.24
CA ASN A 103 10.17 -13.43 9.67
C ASN A 103 9.92 -13.78 11.15
N GLY A 104 8.69 -14.18 11.47
CA GLY A 104 8.29 -14.58 12.81
C GLY A 104 6.89 -15.19 12.83
N GLY A 105 6.57 -15.84 13.95
CA GLY A 105 5.28 -16.50 14.14
C GLY A 105 5.14 -17.77 13.30
N THR A 106 4.00 -17.95 12.63
CA THR A 106 3.73 -19.17 11.85
C THR A 106 4.62 -19.30 10.61
N THR A 107 5.03 -18.17 10.05
CA THR A 107 5.94 -18.08 8.89
C THR A 107 7.30 -18.67 9.22
N ASN A 108 7.92 -18.19 10.30
CA ASN A 108 9.15 -18.75 10.83
C ASN A 108 9.06 -18.84 12.38
N PRO A 109 8.86 -20.05 12.94
CA PRO A 109 8.82 -20.25 14.39
C PRO A 109 10.13 -19.90 15.12
N GLN A 110 11.27 -19.95 14.44
CA GLN A 110 12.57 -19.54 14.97
C GLN A 110 12.79 -18.03 14.82
N GLY A 111 11.98 -17.37 13.99
CA GLY A 111 12.05 -15.96 13.71
C GLY A 111 11.42 -15.11 14.81
N ARG A 112 12.04 -13.98 15.10
CA ARG A 112 11.57 -13.04 16.13
C ARG A 112 10.75 -11.87 15.58
N VAL A 113 10.72 -11.69 14.25
CA VAL A 113 10.16 -10.48 13.65
C VAL A 113 8.68 -10.37 13.94
N SER A 114 8.30 -9.17 14.33
CA SER A 114 6.92 -8.80 14.61
C SER A 114 6.76 -7.31 14.30
N LEU A 115 5.54 -6.87 14.01
CA LEU A 115 5.30 -5.47 13.63
C LEU A 115 4.10 -4.87 14.34
N LYS A 116 4.15 -3.56 14.54
CA LYS A 116 3.06 -2.73 15.04
C LYS A 116 2.70 -1.70 13.97
N ASN A 117 1.41 -1.53 13.74
CA ASN A 117 0.87 -0.47 12.90
C ASN A 117 0.51 0.72 13.78
N LEU A 118 1.05 1.89 13.44
CA LEU A 118 0.77 3.16 14.13
C LEU A 118 -0.29 4.00 13.39
N GLY A 119 -0.79 3.53 12.26
CA GLY A 119 -1.75 4.25 11.42
C GLY A 119 -1.12 5.37 10.60
N PRO A 120 -1.94 6.24 10.00
CA PRO A 120 -1.51 7.31 9.09
C PRO A 120 -0.96 8.52 9.86
N VAL A 121 0.13 8.29 10.59
CA VAL A 121 0.85 9.32 11.35
C VAL A 121 2.02 9.90 10.55
N ASP A 122 2.46 11.09 10.94
CA ASP A 122 3.66 11.68 10.36
C ASP A 122 4.89 10.80 10.66
N PHE A 123 5.70 10.53 9.64
CA PHE A 123 6.82 9.59 9.77
C PHE A 123 7.90 10.14 10.72
N ASP A 124 8.19 11.44 10.62
CA ASP A 124 9.26 12.08 11.38
C ASP A 124 8.86 12.34 12.84
N SER A 125 7.57 12.52 13.12
CA SER A 125 7.02 12.61 14.49
C SER A 125 7.27 11.37 15.36
N ILE A 126 7.45 10.19 14.75
CA ILE A 126 7.68 8.94 15.50
C ILE A 126 9.15 8.81 15.85
N THR A 127 9.53 9.36 17.00
CA THR A 127 10.90 9.30 17.53
C THR A 127 11.10 8.20 18.56
N THR A 128 10.03 7.76 19.23
CA THR A 128 10.09 6.76 20.31
C THR A 128 9.63 5.40 19.80
N ILE A 129 10.37 4.36 20.19
CA ILE A 129 10.05 2.99 19.83
C ILE A 129 8.97 2.46 20.79
N PRO A 130 7.80 2.00 20.30
CA PRO A 130 6.79 1.38 21.14
C PRO A 130 7.33 0.11 21.84
N THR A 131 6.91 -0.15 23.08
CA THR A 131 7.37 -1.32 23.83
C THR A 131 6.49 -2.56 23.66
N ASP A 132 5.24 -2.37 23.20
CA ASP A 132 4.22 -3.42 23.12
C ASP A 132 3.40 -3.35 21.82
N GLY A 133 2.42 -4.24 21.68
CA GLY A 133 1.45 -4.19 20.58
C GLY A 133 1.97 -4.72 19.25
N TYR A 134 3.08 -5.47 19.27
CA TYR A 134 3.62 -6.11 18.09
C TYR A 134 2.89 -7.40 17.75
N THR A 135 2.63 -7.59 16.47
CA THR A 135 1.90 -8.74 15.91
C THR A 135 2.85 -9.57 15.05
N LYS A 136 2.89 -10.88 15.35
CA LYS A 136 3.56 -11.89 14.51
C LYS A 136 2.58 -12.50 13.51
N ASP A 137 3.11 -13.18 12.51
CA ASP A 137 2.29 -13.86 11.53
C ASP A 137 1.53 -15.04 12.14
N ALA A 138 0.27 -15.18 11.74
CA ALA A 138 -0.61 -16.25 12.18
C ALA A 138 -1.38 -16.86 11.01
N LYS A 139 -1.80 -18.12 11.14
CA LYS A 139 -2.76 -18.72 10.21
C LYS A 139 -4.16 -18.17 10.46
N SER A 140 -4.81 -17.74 9.40
CA SER A 140 -6.22 -17.35 9.36
C SER A 140 -6.85 -17.90 8.09
N TYR A 141 -7.90 -18.70 8.22
CA TYR A 141 -8.60 -19.36 7.11
C TYR A 141 -7.64 -20.07 6.12
N GLY A 142 -6.67 -20.83 6.65
CA GLY A 142 -5.70 -21.59 5.86
C GLY A 142 -4.61 -20.74 5.18
N LYS A 143 -4.58 -19.42 5.41
CA LYS A 143 -3.56 -18.52 4.86
C LYS A 143 -2.73 -17.92 5.99
N ILE A 144 -1.44 -17.75 5.74
CA ILE A 144 -0.56 -17.02 6.65
C ILE A 144 -0.73 -15.52 6.39
N ILE A 145 -1.06 -14.78 7.45
CA ILE A 145 -1.25 -13.33 7.42
C ILE A 145 -0.60 -12.68 8.63
N ASN A 146 -0.17 -11.42 8.48
CA ASN A 146 0.13 -10.55 9.60
C ASN A 146 -1.01 -9.53 9.78
N LYS A 147 -1.77 -9.64 10.87
CA LYS A 147 -2.92 -8.77 11.11
C LYS A 147 -2.56 -7.30 11.25
N GLY A 148 -1.31 -6.98 11.60
CA GLY A 148 -0.86 -5.60 11.73
C GLY A 148 -0.70 -4.88 10.39
N ILE A 149 -0.51 -5.59 9.27
CA ILE A 149 -0.19 -4.97 7.97
C ILE A 149 -1.05 -5.51 6.81
N VAL A 150 -1.96 -6.45 7.06
CA VAL A 150 -2.81 -7.06 6.01
C VAL A 150 -3.66 -6.04 5.25
N ASP A 151 -4.00 -4.94 5.91
CA ASP A 151 -4.81 -3.82 5.43
C ASP A 151 -3.97 -2.59 5.09
N TRP A 152 -2.72 -2.74 4.66
CA TRP A 152 -1.84 -1.60 4.35
C TRP A 152 -2.31 -0.71 3.18
N TYR A 153 -3.29 -1.16 2.40
CA TYR A 153 -3.75 -0.51 1.18
C TYR A 153 -5.26 -0.40 1.09
N LEU A 154 -5.71 0.51 0.21
CA LEU A 154 -7.07 0.62 -0.29
C LEU A 154 -7.11 0.23 -1.75
N TYR A 155 -8.20 -0.41 -2.16
CA TYR A 155 -8.47 -0.68 -3.57
C TYR A 155 -9.36 0.43 -4.15
N ARG A 156 -8.82 1.20 -5.10
CA ARG A 156 -9.56 2.23 -5.82
C ARG A 156 -10.41 1.57 -6.90
N THR A 157 -11.71 1.41 -6.66
CA THR A 157 -12.64 0.73 -7.58
C THR A 157 -12.74 1.41 -8.94
N ARG A 158 -12.70 2.76 -9.00
CA ARG A 158 -12.76 3.51 -10.27
C ARG A 158 -11.59 3.23 -11.20
N THR A 159 -10.37 3.10 -10.68
CA THR A 159 -9.14 2.92 -11.47
C THR A 159 -8.57 1.51 -11.37
N HIS A 160 -9.17 0.65 -10.57
CA HIS A 160 -8.67 -0.69 -10.22
C HIS A 160 -7.23 -0.70 -9.68
N ASN A 161 -6.82 0.40 -9.04
CA ASN A 161 -5.48 0.56 -8.50
C ASN A 161 -5.39 0.27 -7.00
N ILE A 162 -4.20 -0.12 -6.57
CA ILE A 162 -3.84 -0.29 -5.16
C ILE A 162 -3.20 1.00 -4.66
N GLU A 163 -3.79 1.60 -3.65
CA GLU A 163 -3.28 2.80 -3.01
C GLU A 163 -2.81 2.51 -1.60
N SER A 164 -1.61 2.95 -1.24
CA SER A 164 -1.13 2.82 0.13
C SER A 164 -1.93 3.70 1.09
N GLN A 165 -2.28 3.17 2.25
CA GLN A 165 -2.86 3.95 3.35
C GLN A 165 -1.83 4.86 4.05
N LYS A 166 -0.55 4.79 3.65
CA LYS A 166 0.55 5.59 4.22
C LYS A 166 0.72 5.41 5.73
N ASN A 167 0.29 4.26 6.24
CA ASN A 167 0.49 3.88 7.63
C ASN A 167 1.99 3.78 7.95
N VAL A 168 2.36 4.22 9.15
CA VAL A 168 3.69 4.00 9.72
C VAL A 168 3.69 2.70 10.48
N TYR A 169 4.70 1.87 10.23
CA TYR A 169 4.90 0.60 10.90
C TYR A 169 6.22 0.63 11.66
N VAL A 170 6.23 0.01 12.83
CA VAL A 170 7.45 -0.31 13.57
C VAL A 170 7.62 -1.81 13.62
N VAL A 171 8.80 -2.30 13.27
CA VAL A 171 9.11 -3.71 13.07
C VAL A 171 10.29 -4.07 13.97
N GLN A 172 10.16 -5.12 14.77
CA GLN A 172 11.28 -5.74 15.46
C GLN A 172 12.06 -6.58 14.44
N MET A 173 13.30 -6.23 14.15
CA MET A 173 14.07 -6.85 13.06
C MET A 173 14.65 -8.22 13.44
N ALA A 174 15.06 -9.00 12.43
CA ALA A 174 15.52 -10.38 12.60
C ALA A 174 16.84 -10.45 13.39
N GLU A 175 17.78 -9.55 13.08
CA GLU A 175 19.11 -9.48 13.71
C GLU A 175 19.14 -8.57 14.96
N GLY A 176 17.98 -8.05 15.39
CA GLY A 176 17.87 -7.08 16.48
C GLY A 176 17.66 -5.65 15.98
N GLY A 177 17.36 -4.74 16.90
CA GLY A 177 16.97 -3.37 16.56
C GLY A 177 15.54 -3.26 16.01
N TYR A 178 15.22 -2.05 15.55
CA TYR A 178 13.88 -1.69 15.08
C TYR A 178 13.93 -0.97 13.74
N LEU A 179 13.02 -1.36 12.85
CA LEU A 179 12.75 -0.71 11.57
C LEU A 179 11.47 0.11 11.69
N LYS A 180 11.51 1.38 11.30
CA LYS A 180 10.34 2.20 11.02
C LYS A 180 10.17 2.27 9.52
N MET A 181 8.98 1.93 9.01
CA MET A 181 8.71 1.94 7.58
C MET A 181 7.34 2.51 7.23
N LYS A 182 7.23 3.09 6.04
CA LYS A 182 5.98 3.57 5.45
C LYS A 182 5.96 3.16 3.98
N ILE A 183 4.95 2.40 3.58
CA ILE A 183 4.78 2.03 2.18
C ILE A 183 4.28 3.27 1.46
N LEU A 184 5.04 3.78 0.49
CA LEU A 184 4.67 4.95 -0.28
C LEU A 184 3.86 4.54 -1.51
N ASN A 185 4.36 3.61 -2.31
CA ASN A 185 3.76 3.32 -3.60
C ASN A 185 3.82 1.82 -3.90
N TYR A 186 2.80 1.28 -4.55
CA TYR A 186 2.72 -0.11 -5.04
C TYR A 186 3.19 -0.28 -6.49
N TYR A 187 3.42 0.84 -7.18
CA TYR A 187 3.84 0.93 -8.58
C TYR A 187 5.12 1.74 -8.68
N CYS A 188 6.23 1.29 -8.09
CA CYS A 188 7.50 2.04 -7.93
C CYS A 188 8.12 2.58 -9.23
N ILE A 189 7.69 2.04 -10.38
CA ILE A 189 8.14 2.42 -11.72
C ILE A 189 7.44 3.71 -12.18
N ARG A 190 6.28 4.03 -11.61
CA ARG A 190 5.47 5.21 -11.92
C ARG A 190 5.39 6.15 -10.74
N LYS A 191 5.17 7.43 -11.01
CA LYS A 191 4.79 8.36 -9.94
C LYS A 191 3.38 8.03 -9.47
N GLU A 192 3.15 8.10 -8.16
CA GLU A 192 1.83 7.81 -7.57
C GLU A 192 0.72 8.69 -8.17
N SER A 193 1.04 9.94 -8.53
CA SER A 193 0.12 10.86 -9.20
C SER A 193 -0.40 10.34 -10.53
N GLU A 194 0.40 9.56 -11.26
CA GLU A 194 -0.02 8.95 -12.53
C GLU A 194 -1.08 7.87 -12.30
N CYS A 195 -1.04 7.16 -11.17
CA CYS A 195 -2.01 6.11 -10.85
C CYS A 195 -3.31 6.65 -10.19
N LYS A 196 -3.48 7.97 -10.03
CA LYS A 196 -4.67 8.54 -9.39
C LYS A 196 -5.88 8.60 -10.32
N SER A 197 -5.66 9.02 -11.57
CA SER A 197 -6.73 9.24 -12.55
C SER A 197 -6.85 8.12 -13.59
N ILE A 198 -5.79 7.32 -13.79
CA ILE A 198 -5.76 6.23 -14.76
C ILE A 198 -5.35 4.91 -14.12
N MET A 199 -5.80 3.80 -14.71
CA MET A 199 -5.40 2.46 -14.29
C MET A 199 -3.91 2.25 -14.56
N CYS A 200 -3.17 1.82 -13.53
CA CYS A 200 -1.77 1.46 -13.68
C CYS A 200 -1.64 0.00 -14.11
N SER A 201 -0.63 -0.25 -14.95
CA SER A 201 -0.46 -1.54 -15.62
C SER A 201 -0.21 -2.68 -14.61
N ARG A 202 -0.69 -3.88 -14.94
CA ARG A 202 -0.54 -5.05 -14.06
C ARG A 202 0.92 -5.51 -13.96
N GLN A 203 1.72 -5.20 -14.96
CA GLN A 203 3.16 -5.44 -15.04
C GLN A 203 3.93 -4.54 -14.06
N ASP A 204 3.44 -3.32 -13.85
CA ASP A 204 4.07 -2.34 -12.95
C ASP A 204 3.69 -2.56 -11.48
N ALA A 205 2.61 -3.32 -11.25
CA ALA A 205 2.08 -3.62 -9.93
C ALA A 205 3.00 -4.54 -9.12
N ALA A 206 3.01 -4.33 -7.80
CA ALA A 206 3.88 -5.02 -6.85
C ALA A 206 5.36 -4.72 -7.04
N CYS A 207 5.66 -3.50 -7.51
CA CYS A 207 6.93 -2.87 -7.20
C CYS A 207 6.70 -1.84 -6.11
N TYR A 208 7.25 -2.06 -4.93
CA TYR A 208 7.04 -1.17 -3.80
C TYR A 208 8.07 -0.05 -3.77
N SER A 209 7.66 1.15 -3.39
CA SER A 209 8.55 2.18 -2.84
C SER A 209 8.25 2.30 -1.35
N ILE A 210 9.25 2.09 -0.51
CA ILE A 210 9.11 2.08 0.96
C ILE A 210 10.08 3.07 1.57
N GLU A 211 9.55 4.07 2.25
CA GLU A 211 10.32 4.93 3.13
C GLU A 211 10.69 4.15 4.39
N HIS A 212 11.95 4.22 4.81
CA HIS A 212 12.43 3.48 5.97
C HIS A 212 13.55 4.20 6.72
N THR A 213 13.63 3.90 8.01
CA THR A 213 14.78 4.17 8.86
C THR A 213 14.90 3.06 9.89
N PHE A 214 16.10 2.81 10.40
CA PHE A 214 16.33 1.79 11.41
C PHE A 214 17.10 2.38 12.60
N SER A 215 16.97 1.71 13.73
CA SER A 215 17.72 2.05 14.94
C SER A 215 18.18 0.77 15.62
N ASP A 216 19.48 0.71 15.86
CA ASP A 216 20.12 -0.34 16.66
C ASP A 216 19.94 -0.05 18.16
N ASN A 217 19.60 1.19 18.51
CA ASN A 217 19.34 1.63 19.88
C ASN A 217 17.87 1.39 20.25
N GLU A 218 17.62 0.56 21.26
CA GLU A 218 16.29 0.10 21.70
C GLU A 218 15.31 1.19 22.19
N LYS A 219 15.66 2.48 22.12
CA LYS A 219 14.86 3.57 22.71
C LYS A 219 14.34 4.61 21.72
N LYS A 220 15.08 4.93 20.64
CA LYS A 220 14.72 6.05 19.75
C LYS A 220 15.11 5.80 18.30
N PHE A 221 14.29 6.31 17.38
CA PHE A 221 14.66 6.45 15.97
C PHE A 221 15.55 7.69 15.76
N PRO A 222 16.46 7.67 14.78
CA PRO A 222 17.26 8.83 14.44
C PRO A 222 16.36 10.00 14.02
N ILE A 223 16.62 11.18 14.58
CA ILE A 223 15.94 12.42 14.21
C ILE A 223 16.69 13.00 13.01
N ASN A 224 15.98 13.20 11.89
CA ASN A 224 16.55 13.92 10.76
C ASN A 224 16.62 15.42 11.10
N ILE A 225 17.83 15.94 11.29
CA ILE A 225 18.11 17.30 11.81
C ILE A 225 17.59 18.41 10.85
N ALA A 226 17.22 18.08 9.61
CA ALA A 226 16.56 19.02 8.70
C ALA A 226 15.21 19.56 9.23
N ASN A 227 14.49 18.81 10.08
CA ASN A 227 13.20 19.22 10.67
C ASN A 227 13.32 19.94 12.03
N ALA A 228 14.49 19.89 12.68
CA ALA A 228 14.69 20.59 13.95
C ALA A 228 14.66 22.12 13.74
N ASN A 229 15.16 22.58 12.60
CA ASN A 229 15.23 24.00 12.28
C ASN A 229 13.91 24.59 11.77
N SER A 230 12.96 23.79 11.27
CA SER A 230 11.62 24.27 10.86
C SER A 230 10.63 24.33 12.02
N SER A 231 10.84 23.51 13.06
CA SER A 231 10.03 23.52 14.27
C SER A 231 10.39 24.69 15.19
N LEU A 232 11.68 25.06 15.25
CA LEU A 232 12.18 26.21 16.01
C LEU A 232 11.86 27.57 15.37
N THR A 233 11.59 27.63 14.06
CA THR A 233 11.16 28.88 13.40
C THR A 233 9.68 29.16 13.60
N HIS A 234 8.83 28.13 13.64
CA HIS A 234 7.39 28.33 13.88
C HIS A 234 7.06 28.77 15.31
N GLU A 235 7.87 28.39 16.31
CA GLU A 235 7.68 28.81 17.70
C GLU A 235 8.11 30.28 17.94
N LYS A 236 8.98 30.84 17.09
CA LYS A 236 9.38 32.25 17.15
C LYS A 236 8.39 33.21 16.48
N GLU A 237 7.54 32.73 15.57
CA GLU A 237 6.53 33.55 14.90
C GLU A 237 5.21 33.71 15.69
N ILE A 238 5.00 32.93 16.75
CA ILE A 238 3.80 33.00 17.60
C ILE A 238 4.00 33.95 18.81
N ILE A 239 5.23 34.42 19.05
CA ILE A 239 5.59 35.25 20.21
C ILE A 239 5.92 36.72 19.83
N ASN A 240 5.71 37.12 18.57
CA ASN A 240 5.86 38.52 18.13
C ASN A 240 4.56 39.10 17.57
#